data_AF-A0A2G9RRW1-F1
#
_entry.id   AF-A0A2G9RRW1-F1
#
_cell.length_a   1.000
_cell.length_b   1.000
_cell.length_c   1.000
_cell.angle_alpha   90.00
_cell.angle_beta   90.00
_cell.angle_gamma   90.00
#
_symmetry.space_group_name_H-M   'P 1'
#
loop_
_entity.id
_entity.type
_entity.pdbx_description
1 polymer ?
#
loop_
_entity_poly.entity_id
_entity_poly.type
_entity_poly.pdbx_seq_one_letter_code
_entity_poly.pdbx_strand_id
1 'polypeptide(L)'
;MSRAGAVNEDRCRGFNLSPHTVGISDNTLRSDNPTVAKKAEENLSLALSSESNERRAALLFADTLTLLFEGIARIVETHQPILETYYGPGRLYMLIKHLQAECDRQVERIVDKFMQQRDYQRKFQQVQNSMMRSFSGDKIEPRDLDPILGEVTLMNARTELYLRFIKRRVISDFEVGDSVAAEEVKQEHQQSLEKLLKHCLLSRTMQEVIGYYITMEEYYMRESVNKAVDMDSYERGQLTSSMVDDGFYIVKKCIGRALSSASIDCLCAMINLSTTMLEGDFREVLCNKLRMGFPATTFQDIQRGVTSAVNLMQSSLQQGKFDTKGIESNDEAKMSFLVCLNNVEVCSENIMTLKKNLENDCRKLFNTESGSDQAKAKIDSCLCDLASVSNKFRDLLQEGLGELNNTAIKPQVKPWINLFLSVSHNIEEEEFNDYEANDPWVQQFIVNLEQLMSEFKAGLSAIIYENLTSLLTSLIAMVLEKVILKSTFSRLGGLQFDKELRSLIAYLTTVTTWTIRDKFARLSQMATILNLERVTEILDYWGPNSGPLTWRLTPAEVRQVLALRIDFRSEDIKRLRL
;
A
#
# COMPACT_ATOMS: atom_id res chain seq x y z
N MET A 1 -24.91 36.10 49.53
CA MET A 1 -25.56 34.84 49.97
C MET A 1 -24.68 33.69 49.52
N SER A 2 -24.07 33.00 50.49
CA SER A 2 -23.19 31.85 50.28
C SER A 2 -23.90 30.69 49.58
N ARG A 3 -23.18 30.02 48.68
CA ARG A 3 -23.33 28.58 48.50
C ARG A 3 -21.97 27.98 48.17
N ALA A 4 -21.41 27.34 49.20
CA ALA A 4 -20.26 26.47 49.10
C ALA A 4 -20.60 25.27 48.21
N GLY A 5 -19.81 25.06 47.17
CA GLY A 5 -19.82 23.83 46.38
C GLY A 5 -18.93 22.81 47.08
N ALA A 6 -19.52 21.69 47.48
CA ALA A 6 -18.84 20.58 48.13
C ALA A 6 -17.78 19.97 47.19
N VAL A 7 -16.55 19.87 47.67
CA VAL A 7 -15.49 19.03 47.10
C VAL A 7 -15.85 17.59 47.43
N ASN A 8 -16.11 16.76 46.43
CA ASN A 8 -16.28 15.32 46.60
C ASN A 8 -14.94 14.71 47.05
N GLU A 9 -14.90 14.21 48.28
CA GLU A 9 -13.85 13.33 48.78
C GLU A 9 -13.92 11.97 48.04
N ASP A 10 -13.05 11.77 47.06
CA ASP A 10 -12.77 10.45 46.48
C ASP A 10 -12.06 9.60 47.56
N ARG A 11 -12.82 8.85 48.37
CA ARG A 11 -12.30 7.86 49.31
C ARG A 11 -11.73 6.66 48.53
N CYS A 12 -10.43 6.70 48.21
CA CYS A 12 -9.68 5.50 47.87
C CYS A 12 -9.59 4.62 49.13
N ARG A 13 -10.29 3.47 49.14
CA ARG A 13 -10.39 2.60 50.32
C ARG A 13 -9.12 1.74 50.54
N GLY A 14 -8.25 1.60 49.55
CA GLY A 14 -6.99 0.85 49.65
C GLY A 14 -5.81 1.58 50.31
N PHE A 15 -5.79 2.92 50.32
CA PHE A 15 -4.74 3.68 50.99
C PHE A 15 -5.16 3.97 52.43
N ASN A 16 -4.73 3.13 53.39
CA ASN A 16 -4.83 3.47 54.82
C ASN A 16 -4.03 4.77 55.08
N LEU A 17 -4.73 5.91 55.06
CA LEU A 17 -4.18 7.24 55.27
C LEU A 17 -3.97 7.45 56.77
N SER A 18 -2.72 7.35 57.22
CA SER A 18 -2.35 7.71 58.59
C SER A 18 -2.25 9.24 58.74
N PRO A 19 -2.39 9.81 59.96
CA PRO A 19 -2.16 11.23 60.22
C PRO A 19 -0.78 11.73 59.74
N HIS A 20 0.23 10.83 59.72
CA HIS A 20 1.58 11.13 59.26
C HIS A 20 1.70 11.22 57.73
N THR A 21 0.79 10.57 56.99
CA THR A 21 0.70 10.65 55.53
C THR A 21 0.21 12.02 55.06
N VAL A 22 -0.61 12.69 55.88
CA VAL A 22 -1.05 14.09 55.66
C VAL A 22 0.11 15.09 55.83
N GLY A 23 1.10 14.79 56.69
CA GLY A 23 2.29 15.62 56.87
C GLY A 23 3.23 15.62 55.66
N ILE A 24 3.27 14.52 54.88
CA ILE A 24 4.02 14.44 53.62
C ILE A 24 3.42 15.42 52.60
N SER A 25 2.11 15.41 52.44
CA SER A 25 1.42 16.35 51.54
C SER A 25 1.67 17.81 51.95
N ASP A 26 1.60 18.14 53.24
CA ASP A 26 1.69 19.53 53.72
C ASP A 26 3.10 20.15 53.58
N ASN A 27 4.17 19.38 53.82
CA ASN A 27 5.55 19.87 53.67
C ASN A 27 6.00 19.97 52.21
N THR A 28 5.56 19.04 51.36
CA THR A 28 5.87 19.06 49.92
C THR A 28 5.10 20.18 49.20
N LEU A 29 3.81 20.37 49.54
CA LEU A 29 2.97 21.47 49.03
C LEU A 29 3.57 22.86 49.34
N ARG A 30 4.27 23.00 50.46
CA ARG A 30 4.82 24.29 50.92
C ARG A 30 6.15 24.70 50.26
N SER A 31 6.95 23.76 49.75
CA SER A 31 8.31 24.06 49.28
C SER A 31 8.53 23.79 47.78
N ASP A 32 8.05 22.66 47.26
CA ASP A 32 8.37 22.23 45.89
C ASP A 32 7.44 22.82 44.83
N ASN A 33 6.12 22.83 45.08
CA ASN A 33 5.15 23.37 44.11
C ASN A 33 5.41 24.84 43.74
N PRO A 34 5.68 25.77 44.70
CA PRO A 34 6.06 27.14 44.36
C PRO A 34 7.37 27.23 43.55
N THR A 35 8.30 26.32 43.81
CA THR A 35 9.60 26.26 43.11
C THR A 35 9.43 25.78 41.66
N VAL A 36 8.61 24.74 41.44
CA VAL A 36 8.22 24.28 40.09
C VAL A 36 7.52 25.39 39.33
N ALA A 37 6.52 26.02 39.94
CA ALA A 37 5.77 27.11 39.33
C ALA A 37 6.66 28.28 38.92
N LYS A 38 7.57 28.71 39.81
CA LYS A 38 8.52 29.80 39.54
C LYS A 38 9.46 29.45 38.39
N LYS A 39 10.07 28.26 38.40
CA LYS A 39 10.99 27.83 37.33
C LYS A 39 10.28 27.64 35.99
N ALA A 40 9.05 27.11 36.01
CA ALA A 40 8.23 26.98 34.81
C ALA A 40 7.92 28.36 34.20
N GLU A 41 7.57 29.33 35.04
CA GLU A 41 7.32 30.71 34.61
C GLU A 41 8.56 31.39 34.03
N GLU A 42 9.70 31.23 34.70
CA GLU A 42 11.00 31.75 34.23
C GLU A 42 11.36 31.15 32.87
N ASN A 43 11.25 29.83 32.73
CA ASN A 43 11.54 29.14 31.47
C ASN A 43 10.59 29.56 30.34
N LEU A 44 9.29 29.68 30.62
CA LEU A 44 8.31 30.16 29.64
C LEU A 44 8.60 31.61 29.24
N SER A 45 8.92 32.48 30.19
CA SER A 45 9.25 33.88 29.91
C SER A 45 10.54 34.02 29.08
N LEU A 46 11.55 33.20 29.38
CA LEU A 46 12.79 33.11 28.60
C LEU A 46 12.54 32.60 27.18
N ALA A 47 11.68 31.60 27.04
CA ALA A 47 11.28 31.08 25.73
C ALA A 47 10.60 32.17 24.89
N LEU A 48 9.68 32.94 25.49
CA LEU A 48 8.93 34.00 24.81
C LEU A 48 9.78 35.25 24.49
N SER A 49 10.88 35.48 25.20
CA SER A 49 11.75 36.66 25.01
C SER A 49 12.95 36.41 24.09
N SER A 50 13.23 35.15 23.75
CA SER A 50 14.35 34.80 22.88
C SER A 50 14.01 35.07 21.42
N GLU A 51 14.81 35.87 20.72
CA GLU A 51 14.75 35.98 19.25
C GLU A 51 15.20 34.65 18.64
N SER A 52 14.23 33.77 18.35
CA SER A 52 14.51 32.46 17.78
C SER A 52 14.56 32.54 16.25
N ASN A 53 15.65 32.08 15.64
CA ASN A 53 15.64 31.67 14.23
C ASN A 53 14.48 30.69 13.97
N GLU A 54 13.88 30.70 12.77
CA GLU A 54 12.68 29.91 12.41
C GLU A 54 12.74 28.43 12.86
N ARG A 55 13.90 27.78 12.72
CA ARG A 55 14.09 26.38 13.17
C ARG A 55 14.00 26.19 14.69
N ARG A 56 14.47 27.18 15.46
CA ARG A 56 14.43 27.14 16.94
C ARG A 56 13.07 27.61 17.47
N ALA A 57 12.36 28.42 16.69
CA ALA A 57 10.96 28.76 16.95
C ALA A 57 10.08 27.51 16.96
N ALA A 58 10.28 26.60 16.00
CA ALA A 58 9.49 25.36 15.85
C ALA A 58 9.75 24.29 16.93
N LEU A 59 10.61 24.55 17.91
CA LEU A 59 10.91 23.63 19.03
C LEU A 59 10.63 24.25 20.40
N LEU A 60 10.23 25.53 20.41
CA LEU A 60 10.20 26.36 21.60
C LEU A 60 9.33 25.78 22.71
N PHE A 61 8.10 25.39 22.37
CA PHE A 61 7.14 24.90 23.36
C PHE A 61 7.42 23.46 23.77
N ALA A 62 7.95 22.64 22.86
CA ALA A 62 8.42 21.29 23.17
C ALA A 62 9.61 21.30 24.16
N ASP A 63 10.57 22.20 23.97
CA ASP A 63 11.71 22.38 24.88
C ASP A 63 11.24 22.90 26.24
N THR A 64 10.29 23.84 26.26
CA THR A 64 9.71 24.38 27.50
C THR A 64 8.99 23.30 28.32
N LEU A 65 8.20 22.44 27.67
CA LEU A 65 7.60 21.26 28.31
C LEU A 65 8.68 20.29 28.83
N THR A 66 9.75 20.07 28.06
CA THR A 66 10.86 19.20 28.48
C THR A 66 11.50 19.71 29.77
N LEU A 67 11.77 21.01 29.87
CA LEU A 67 12.33 21.62 31.08
C LEU A 67 11.40 21.48 32.30
N LEU A 68 10.08 21.60 32.10
CA LEU A 68 9.09 21.36 33.14
C LEU A 68 9.13 19.90 33.63
N PHE A 69 9.07 18.95 32.70
CA PHE A 69 9.08 17.52 33.02
C PHE A 69 10.37 17.07 33.69
N GLU A 70 11.53 17.55 33.22
CA GLU A 70 12.81 17.29 33.87
C GLU A 70 12.88 17.89 35.28
N GLY A 71 12.33 19.10 35.47
CA GLY A 71 12.23 19.73 36.78
C GLY A 71 11.45 18.86 37.78
N ILE A 72 10.30 18.32 37.35
CA ILE A 72 9.49 17.41 38.17
C ILE A 72 10.22 16.09 38.40
N ALA A 73 10.84 15.51 37.37
CA ALA A 73 11.59 14.26 37.49
C ALA A 73 12.72 14.36 38.53
N ARG A 74 13.48 15.47 38.55
CA ARG A 74 14.53 15.71 39.54
C ARG A 74 13.98 15.79 40.97
N ILE A 75 12.80 16.39 41.15
CA ILE A 75 12.12 16.43 42.46
C ILE A 75 11.76 15.02 42.90
N VAL A 76 11.17 14.21 42.00
CA VAL A 76 10.83 12.81 42.26
C VAL A 76 12.06 12.00 42.67
N GLU A 77 13.17 12.14 41.94
CA GLU A 77 14.42 11.43 42.22
C GLU A 77 15.05 11.82 43.56
N THR A 78 14.94 13.09 43.94
CA THR A 78 15.49 13.58 45.22
C THR A 78 14.63 13.14 46.41
N HIS A 79 13.30 13.14 46.25
CA HIS A 79 12.37 12.86 47.34
C HIS A 79 12.06 11.36 47.51
N GLN A 80 12.21 10.54 46.47
CA GLN A 80 11.94 9.11 46.55
C GLN A 80 12.74 8.40 47.68
N PRO A 81 14.07 8.55 47.79
CA PRO A 81 14.82 7.91 48.88
C PRO A 81 14.44 8.42 50.27
N ILE A 82 14.07 9.69 50.38
CA ILE A 82 13.63 10.32 51.62
C ILE A 82 12.29 9.70 52.05
N LEU A 83 11.35 9.57 51.12
CA LEU A 83 10.05 8.95 51.37
C LEU A 83 10.22 7.49 51.82
N GLU A 84 11.03 6.71 51.11
CA GLU A 84 11.31 5.32 51.45
C GLU A 84 11.95 5.19 52.84
N THR A 85 12.88 6.09 53.20
CA THR A 85 13.58 6.08 54.49
C THR A 85 12.67 6.41 55.67
N TYR A 86 11.83 7.45 55.55
CA TYR A 86 11.04 7.96 56.67
C TYR A 86 9.62 7.41 56.75
N TYR A 87 9.06 6.95 55.62
CA TYR A 87 7.64 6.56 55.50
C TYR A 87 7.44 5.16 54.91
N GLY A 88 8.50 4.52 54.45
CA GLY A 88 8.48 3.21 53.83
C GLY A 88 8.08 3.24 52.34
N PRO A 89 8.27 2.10 51.63
CA PRO A 89 7.93 1.95 50.22
C PRO A 89 6.42 1.99 49.96
N GLY A 90 6.03 2.25 48.72
CA GLY A 90 4.63 2.34 48.26
C GLY A 90 3.96 3.70 48.49
N ARG A 91 4.71 4.71 48.96
CA ARG A 91 4.19 6.06 49.28
C ARG A 91 4.48 7.09 48.19
N LEU A 92 5.24 6.74 47.16
CA LEU A 92 5.60 7.66 46.06
C LEU A 92 4.38 8.18 45.31
N TYR A 93 3.34 7.35 45.16
CA TYR A 93 2.08 7.73 44.52
C TYR A 93 1.45 9.01 45.09
N MET A 94 1.55 9.22 46.41
CA MET A 94 0.98 10.41 47.05
C MET A 94 1.71 11.69 46.64
N LEU A 95 3.04 11.64 46.57
CA LEU A 95 3.86 12.73 46.06
C LEU A 95 3.51 13.04 44.60
N ILE A 96 3.45 12.00 43.76
CA ILE A 96 3.11 12.13 42.34
C ILE A 96 1.74 12.76 42.14
N LYS A 97 0.73 12.42 42.95
CA LYS A 97 -0.61 13.02 42.87
C LYS A 97 -0.57 14.55 43.02
N HIS A 98 0.28 15.06 43.92
CA HIS A 98 0.44 16.51 44.12
C HIS A 98 1.28 17.17 43.04
N LEU A 99 2.41 16.56 42.66
CA LEU A 99 3.27 17.07 41.59
C LEU A 99 2.55 17.08 40.25
N GLN A 100 1.72 16.07 39.96
CA GLN A 100 0.92 16.02 38.74
C GLN A 100 -0.10 17.16 38.68
N ALA A 101 -0.71 17.55 39.81
CA ALA A 101 -1.63 18.69 39.86
C ALA A 101 -0.94 20.05 39.64
N GLU A 102 0.35 20.17 39.98
CA GLU A 102 1.16 21.34 39.61
C GLU A 102 1.60 21.26 38.14
N CYS A 103 2.01 20.08 37.66
CA CYS A 103 2.33 19.83 36.26
C CYS A 103 1.17 20.23 35.35
N ASP A 104 -0.03 19.79 35.68
CA ASP A 104 -1.27 20.09 34.97
C ASP A 104 -1.49 21.61 34.81
N ARG A 105 -1.28 22.39 35.88
CA ARG A 105 -1.41 23.86 35.86
C ARG A 105 -0.36 24.53 34.98
N GLN A 106 0.89 24.05 35.01
CA GLN A 106 1.95 24.67 34.20
C GLN A 106 1.84 24.27 32.71
N VAL A 107 1.43 23.03 32.43
CA VAL A 107 1.20 22.56 31.05
C VAL A 107 0.07 23.34 30.39
N GLU A 108 -1.05 23.55 31.09
CA GLU A 108 -2.18 24.35 30.58
C GLU A 108 -1.69 25.73 30.11
N ARG A 109 -0.87 26.41 30.93
CA ARG A 109 -0.30 27.72 30.58
C ARG A 109 0.64 27.67 29.38
N ILE A 110 1.50 26.65 29.30
CA ILE A 110 2.43 26.49 28.18
C ILE A 110 1.67 26.21 26.88
N VAL A 111 0.69 25.30 26.91
CA VAL A 111 -0.13 24.94 25.75
C VAL A 111 -1.00 26.11 25.31
N ASP A 112 -1.62 26.86 26.23
CA ASP A 112 -2.39 28.06 25.88
C ASP A 112 -1.53 29.10 25.16
N LYS A 113 -0.28 29.28 25.58
CA LYS A 113 0.66 30.16 24.90
C LYS A 113 1.07 29.63 23.54
N PHE A 114 1.25 28.32 23.39
CA PHE A 114 1.45 27.68 22.09
C PHE A 114 0.26 27.95 21.15
N MET A 115 -0.96 27.71 21.62
CA MET A 115 -2.20 27.89 20.85
C MET A 115 -2.32 29.34 20.34
N GLN A 116 -2.00 30.31 21.20
CA GLN A 116 -2.02 31.75 20.87
C GLN A 116 -0.91 32.15 19.89
N GLN A 117 0.35 31.77 20.16
CA GLN A 117 1.48 32.22 19.34
C GLN A 117 1.56 31.56 17.97
N ARG A 118 1.12 30.30 17.85
CA ARG A 118 1.12 29.56 16.57
C ARG A 118 -0.20 29.71 15.81
N ASP A 119 -1.17 30.39 16.41
CA ASP A 119 -2.52 30.58 15.87
C ASP A 119 -3.18 29.24 15.49
N TYR A 120 -2.92 28.22 16.31
CA TYR A 120 -3.16 26.82 15.95
C TYR A 120 -4.64 26.53 15.73
N GLN A 121 -5.50 27.11 16.57
CA GLN A 121 -6.95 26.92 16.46
C GLN A 121 -7.52 27.60 15.21
N ARG A 122 -7.01 28.79 14.82
CA ARG A 122 -7.43 29.46 13.58
C ARG A 122 -6.99 28.65 12.37
N LYS A 123 -5.75 28.14 12.37
CA LYS A 123 -5.22 27.28 11.30
C LYS A 123 -6.05 26.00 11.16
N PHE A 124 -6.41 25.36 12.26
CA PHE A 124 -7.30 24.21 12.27
C PHE A 124 -8.67 24.54 11.64
N GLN A 125 -9.30 25.65 12.03
CA GLN A 125 -10.59 26.08 11.44
C GLN A 125 -10.47 26.37 9.94
N GLN A 126 -9.38 27.02 9.50
CA GLN A 126 -9.12 27.27 8.08
C GLN A 126 -8.94 25.96 7.30
N VAL A 127 -8.24 24.97 7.86
CA VAL A 127 -8.11 23.63 7.27
C VAL A 127 -9.47 22.94 7.17
N GLN A 128 -10.26 22.92 8.24
CA GLN A 128 -11.61 22.31 8.22
C GLN A 128 -12.50 22.94 7.14
N ASN A 129 -12.48 24.26 7.01
CA ASN A 129 -13.22 24.97 5.97
C ASN A 129 -12.71 24.62 4.57
N SER A 130 -11.39 24.49 4.39
CA SER A 130 -10.76 24.14 3.11
C SER A 130 -11.07 22.70 2.67
N MET A 131 -11.30 21.79 3.60
CA MET A 131 -11.69 20.41 3.32
C MET A 131 -13.18 20.28 2.92
N MET A 132 -14.01 21.30 3.18
CA MET A 132 -15.38 21.34 2.70
C MET A 132 -15.42 21.79 1.23
N ARG A 133 -15.97 20.96 0.35
CA ARG A 133 -15.98 21.12 -1.14
C ARG A 133 -16.57 22.44 -1.68
N SER A 134 -17.11 23.31 -0.83
CA SER A 134 -17.81 24.55 -1.21
C SER A 134 -17.02 25.83 -0.89
N PHE A 135 -15.79 25.73 -0.37
CA PHE A 135 -15.02 26.91 0.05
C PHE A 135 -13.98 27.33 -0.99
N SER A 136 -14.11 28.58 -1.48
CA SER A 136 -13.21 29.24 -2.43
C SER A 136 -12.40 30.38 -1.77
N GLY A 137 -12.16 30.32 -0.46
CA GLY A 137 -11.33 31.28 0.25
C GLY A 137 -9.85 30.90 0.26
N ASP A 138 -9.02 31.73 0.91
CA ASP A 138 -7.58 31.51 1.04
C ASP A 138 -7.29 30.16 1.71
N LYS A 139 -6.67 29.26 0.94
CA LYS A 139 -6.16 27.99 1.43
C LYS A 139 -4.83 28.19 2.12
N ILE A 140 -4.61 27.48 3.22
CA ILE A 140 -3.29 27.44 3.87
C ILE A 140 -2.33 26.63 2.99
N GLU A 141 -1.13 27.15 2.73
CA GLU A 141 -0.11 26.35 2.08
C GLU A 141 0.36 25.21 3.00
N PRO A 142 0.43 23.95 2.52
CA PRO A 142 0.87 22.82 3.35
C PRO A 142 2.22 23.05 4.03
N ARG A 143 3.14 23.75 3.35
CA ARG A 143 4.47 24.06 3.88
C ARG A 143 4.43 24.88 5.17
N ASP A 144 3.42 25.72 5.36
CA ASP A 144 3.27 26.57 6.54
C ASP A 144 2.79 25.79 7.78
N LEU A 145 2.20 24.61 7.56
CA LEU A 145 1.82 23.70 8.64
C LEU A 145 3.00 22.83 9.10
N ASP A 146 3.97 22.55 8.23
CA ASP A 146 5.04 21.58 8.47
C ASP A 146 5.81 21.79 9.80
N PRO A 147 6.25 23.01 10.16
CA PRO A 147 6.97 23.24 11.41
C PRO A 147 6.09 23.03 12.65
N ILE A 148 4.82 23.42 12.58
CA ILE A 148 3.89 23.37 13.71
C ILE A 148 3.45 21.93 13.98
N LEU A 149 3.19 21.16 12.92
CA LEU A 149 2.89 19.73 13.01
C LEU A 149 4.07 18.95 13.64
N GLY A 150 5.31 19.35 13.31
CA GLY A 150 6.52 18.84 13.96
C GLY A 150 6.60 19.20 15.45
N GLU A 151 6.33 20.46 15.80
CA GLU A 151 6.35 20.92 17.20
C GLU A 151 5.32 20.17 18.05
N VAL A 152 4.10 19.99 17.56
CA VAL A 152 2.99 19.30 18.27
C VAL A 152 3.32 17.84 18.55
N THR A 153 3.81 17.12 17.54
CA THR A 153 4.19 15.71 17.72
C THR A 153 5.34 15.56 18.69
N LEU A 154 6.31 16.47 18.66
CA LEU A 154 7.39 16.49 19.65
C LEU A 154 6.87 16.80 21.06
N MET A 155 5.98 17.80 21.22
CA MET A 155 5.34 18.10 22.51
C MET A 155 4.65 16.85 23.09
N ASN A 156 3.90 16.12 22.27
CA ASN A 156 3.23 14.89 22.70
C ASN A 156 4.24 13.79 23.06
N ALA A 157 5.30 13.62 22.27
CA ALA A 157 6.35 12.64 22.56
C ALA A 157 7.02 12.90 23.92
N ARG A 158 7.28 14.17 24.27
CA ARG A 158 7.83 14.56 25.58
C ARG A 158 6.85 14.26 26.72
N THR A 159 5.57 14.52 26.50
CA THR A 159 4.51 14.18 27.46
C THR A 159 4.42 12.67 27.70
N GLU A 160 4.39 11.85 26.65
CA GLU A 160 4.34 10.39 26.77
C GLU A 160 5.57 9.83 27.49
N LEU A 161 6.76 10.37 27.19
CA LEU A 161 7.99 10.01 27.91
C LEU A 161 7.90 10.32 29.40
N TYR A 162 7.40 11.50 29.77
CA TYR A 162 7.18 11.89 31.16
C TYR A 162 6.16 10.97 31.86
N LEU A 163 4.99 10.75 31.25
CA LEU A 163 3.95 9.88 31.82
C LEU A 163 4.45 8.44 32.00
N ARG A 164 5.23 7.92 31.04
CA ARG A 164 5.88 6.61 31.14
C ARG A 164 6.92 6.57 32.27
N PHE A 165 7.73 7.61 32.42
CA PHE A 165 8.68 7.72 33.53
C PHE A 165 7.96 7.64 34.88
N ILE A 166 6.89 8.44 35.06
CA ILE A 166 6.09 8.44 36.29
C ILE A 166 5.45 7.07 36.52
N LYS A 167 4.83 6.48 35.49
CA LYS A 167 4.21 5.15 35.58
C LYS A 167 5.21 4.10 36.05
N ARG A 168 6.40 4.04 35.45
CA ARG A 168 7.45 3.07 35.81
C ARG A 168 7.94 3.25 37.25
N ARG A 169 8.18 4.50 37.67
CA ARG A 169 8.65 4.80 39.03
C ARG A 169 7.63 4.39 40.10
N VAL A 170 6.35 4.72 39.90
CA VAL A 170 5.31 4.39 40.87
C VAL A 170 5.01 2.89 40.89
N ILE A 171 4.99 2.21 39.74
CA ILE A 171 4.82 0.75 39.70
C ILE A 171 5.96 0.04 40.45
N SER A 172 7.20 0.46 40.23
CA SER A 172 8.35 -0.12 40.94
C SER A 172 8.26 0.10 42.46
N ASP A 173 7.76 1.25 42.92
CA ASP A 173 7.54 1.51 44.34
C ASP A 173 6.40 0.65 44.92
N PHE A 174 5.31 0.47 44.16
CA PHE A 174 4.21 -0.43 44.53
C PHE A 174 4.65 -1.90 44.61
N GLU A 175 5.49 -2.39 43.70
CA GLU A 175 6.00 -3.77 43.74
C GLU A 175 6.73 -4.09 45.06
N VAL A 176 7.46 -3.12 45.60
CA VAL A 176 8.14 -3.25 46.90
C VAL A 176 7.16 -3.08 48.05
N GLY A 177 6.35 -2.01 48.03
CA GLY A 177 5.40 -1.67 49.10
C GLY A 177 4.29 -2.69 49.29
N ASP A 178 3.81 -3.29 48.20
CA ASP A 178 2.71 -4.26 48.18
C ASP A 178 3.19 -5.71 48.13
N SER A 179 4.49 -5.97 48.35
CA SER A 179 5.09 -7.31 48.25
C SER A 179 4.34 -8.39 49.03
N VAL A 180 3.76 -8.03 50.17
CA VAL A 180 2.97 -8.93 51.06
C VAL A 180 1.46 -8.63 51.02
N ALA A 181 1.02 -7.68 50.18
CA ALA A 181 -0.39 -7.29 50.09
C ALA A 181 -1.20 -8.30 49.25
N ALA A 182 -2.51 -8.35 49.51
CA ALA A 182 -3.44 -9.14 48.72
C ALA A 182 -3.50 -8.65 47.28
N GLU A 183 -3.77 -9.56 46.32
CA GLU A 183 -3.79 -9.25 44.89
C GLU A 183 -4.82 -8.16 44.54
N GLU A 184 -5.93 -8.11 45.28
CA GLU A 184 -6.97 -7.09 45.17
C GLU A 184 -6.42 -5.67 45.43
N VAL A 185 -5.53 -5.52 46.41
CA VAL A 185 -4.90 -4.23 46.75
C VAL A 185 -3.92 -3.79 45.67
N LYS A 186 -3.12 -4.73 45.16
CA LYS A 186 -2.20 -4.47 44.04
C LYS A 186 -2.95 -3.98 42.81
N GLN A 187 -4.09 -4.62 42.49
CA GLN A 187 -4.95 -4.19 41.39
C GLN A 187 -5.58 -2.81 41.65
N GLU A 188 -6.04 -2.51 42.86
CA GLU A 188 -6.59 -1.18 43.20
C GLU A 188 -5.55 -0.07 43.04
N HIS A 189 -4.32 -0.29 43.51
CA HIS A 189 -3.20 0.66 43.36
C HIS A 189 -2.83 0.88 41.89
N GLN A 190 -2.72 -0.19 41.10
CA GLN A 190 -2.46 -0.09 39.66
C GLN A 190 -3.59 0.67 38.93
N GLN A 191 -4.86 0.36 39.21
CA GLN A 191 -6.01 1.05 38.62
C GLN A 191 -6.04 2.54 39.02
N SER A 192 -5.69 2.86 40.27
CA SER A 192 -5.62 4.24 40.75
C SER A 192 -4.57 5.06 40.01
N LEU A 193 -3.38 4.49 39.81
CA LEU A 193 -2.32 5.10 39.01
C LEU A 193 -2.74 5.28 37.55
N GLU A 194 -3.35 4.26 36.94
CA GLU A 194 -3.84 4.39 35.57
C GLU A 194 -4.91 5.47 35.44
N LYS A 195 -5.84 5.55 36.39
CA LYS A 195 -6.88 6.59 36.42
C LYS A 195 -6.25 7.98 36.54
N LEU A 196 -5.24 8.15 37.39
CA LEU A 196 -4.52 9.42 37.57
C LEU A 196 -3.85 9.86 36.26
N LEU A 197 -3.05 8.97 35.64
CA LEU A 197 -2.27 9.32 34.46
C LEU A 197 -3.15 9.50 33.21
N LYS A 198 -4.18 8.66 33.00
CA LYS A 198 -5.08 8.77 31.84
C LYS A 198 -6.01 9.97 31.90
N HIS A 199 -6.44 10.40 33.09
CA HIS A 199 -7.44 11.46 33.24
C HIS A 199 -6.90 12.79 33.81
N CYS A 200 -5.59 12.92 34.02
CA CYS A 200 -4.99 14.21 34.37
C CYS A 200 -5.23 15.27 33.29
N LEU A 201 -5.10 16.55 33.64
CA LEU A 201 -5.29 17.63 32.68
C LEU A 201 -4.26 17.56 31.55
N LEU A 202 -2.99 17.27 31.86
CA LEU A 202 -1.93 17.08 30.87
C LEU A 202 -2.34 16.13 29.74
N SER A 203 -2.81 14.93 30.09
CA SER A 203 -3.23 13.92 29.09
C SER A 203 -4.41 14.41 28.25
N ARG A 204 -5.42 15.05 28.86
CA ARG A 204 -6.59 15.57 28.14
C ARG A 204 -6.22 16.71 27.20
N THR A 205 -5.40 17.65 27.66
CA THR A 205 -4.92 18.79 26.86
C THR A 205 -4.11 18.30 25.66
N MET A 206 -3.19 17.35 25.86
CA MET A 206 -2.40 16.81 24.74
C MET A 206 -3.24 15.97 23.77
N GLN A 207 -4.23 15.21 24.26
CA GLN A 207 -5.19 14.51 23.39
C GLN A 207 -5.98 15.48 22.50
N GLU A 208 -6.40 16.63 23.03
CA GLU A 208 -7.07 17.67 22.24
C GLU A 208 -6.15 18.25 21.16
N VAL A 209 -4.92 18.63 21.52
CA VAL A 209 -3.92 19.16 20.58
C VAL A 209 -3.59 18.15 19.47
N ILE A 210 -3.49 16.86 19.81
CA ILE A 210 -3.30 15.77 18.85
C ILE A 210 -4.55 15.57 17.98
N GLY A 211 -5.75 15.77 18.53
CA GLY A 211 -7.00 15.75 17.75
C GLY A 211 -6.97 16.77 16.62
N TYR A 212 -6.55 18.01 16.89
CA TYR A 212 -6.35 19.04 15.86
C TYR A 212 -5.26 18.67 14.86
N TYR A 213 -4.15 18.07 15.34
CA TYR A 213 -3.04 17.62 14.51
C TYR A 213 -3.49 16.63 13.45
N ILE A 214 -4.29 15.61 13.81
CA ILE A 214 -4.69 14.54 12.88
C ILE A 214 -5.39 15.13 11.65
N THR A 215 -6.31 16.08 11.83
CA THR A 215 -7.01 16.74 10.72
C THR A 215 -6.09 17.61 9.88
N MET A 216 -5.20 18.38 10.51
CA MET A 216 -4.26 19.24 9.77
C MET A 216 -3.19 18.44 9.02
N GLU A 217 -2.76 17.32 9.58
CA GLU A 217 -1.84 16.37 8.97
C GLU A 217 -2.48 15.65 7.77
N GLU A 218 -3.76 15.29 7.85
CA GLU A 218 -4.53 14.76 6.73
C GLU A 218 -4.56 15.75 5.56
N TYR A 219 -4.91 17.01 5.85
CA TYR A 219 -4.94 18.07 4.85
C TYR A 219 -3.56 18.31 4.23
N TYR A 220 -2.51 18.38 5.06
CA TYR A 220 -1.13 18.50 4.62
C TYR A 220 -0.77 17.38 3.63
N MET A 221 -1.08 16.13 3.98
CA MET A 221 -0.78 14.96 3.16
C MET A 221 -1.50 15.04 1.81
N ARG A 222 -2.81 15.28 1.82
CA ARG A 222 -3.65 15.30 0.61
C ARG A 222 -3.21 16.39 -0.35
N GLU A 223 -3.09 17.64 0.10
CA GLU A 223 -2.69 18.75 -0.79
C GLU A 223 -1.24 18.59 -1.28
N SER A 224 -0.34 18.05 -0.44
CA SER A 224 1.04 17.81 -0.87
C SER A 224 1.15 16.71 -1.92
N VAL A 225 0.38 15.61 -1.76
CA VAL A 225 0.34 14.52 -2.74
C VAL A 225 -0.31 14.99 -4.04
N ASN A 226 -1.42 15.73 -3.96
CA ASN A 226 -2.06 16.33 -5.15
C ASN A 226 -1.08 17.24 -5.90
N LYS A 227 -0.33 18.07 -5.18
CA LYS A 227 0.70 18.91 -5.80
C LYS A 227 1.82 18.08 -6.44
N ALA A 228 2.24 16.96 -5.82
CA ALA A 228 3.22 16.06 -6.41
C ALA A 228 2.69 15.38 -7.69
N VAL A 229 1.40 15.03 -7.73
CA VAL A 229 0.71 14.53 -8.92
C VAL A 229 0.65 15.59 -10.01
N ASP A 230 0.35 16.84 -9.67
CA ASP A 230 0.27 17.95 -10.63
C ASP A 230 1.64 18.30 -11.23
N MET A 231 2.72 18.07 -10.47
CA MET A 231 4.11 18.27 -10.88
C MET A 231 4.76 16.98 -11.43
N ASP A 232 3.96 15.94 -11.73
CA ASP A 232 4.45 14.66 -12.24
C ASP A 232 5.30 14.85 -13.49
N SER A 233 6.48 14.24 -13.48
CA SER A 233 7.45 14.34 -14.57
C SER A 233 8.00 12.96 -14.93
N TYR A 234 8.23 12.77 -16.22
CA TYR A 234 8.82 11.55 -16.78
C TYR A 234 10.13 11.87 -17.47
N GLU A 235 11.20 11.20 -17.04
CA GLU A 235 12.51 11.26 -17.68
C GLU A 235 12.70 10.07 -18.63
N ARG A 236 13.12 10.36 -19.87
CA ARG A 236 13.32 9.30 -20.88
C ARG A 236 14.35 8.28 -20.40
N GLY A 237 13.99 7.00 -20.47
CA GLY A 237 14.82 5.88 -20.03
C GLY A 237 14.48 5.39 -18.62
N GLN A 238 13.69 6.13 -17.84
CA GLN A 238 13.08 5.62 -16.62
C GLN A 238 11.85 4.78 -16.96
N LEU A 239 11.48 3.89 -16.03
CA LEU A 239 10.26 3.07 -16.14
C LEU A 239 9.06 3.71 -15.44
N THR A 240 9.30 4.48 -14.37
CA THR A 240 8.29 5.17 -13.58
C THR A 240 8.41 6.68 -13.72
N SER A 241 7.38 7.39 -13.27
CA SER A 241 7.38 8.86 -13.17
C SER A 241 7.64 9.32 -11.73
N SER A 242 8.02 10.60 -11.56
CA SER A 242 8.38 11.17 -10.25
C SER A 242 7.24 11.12 -9.22
N MET A 243 5.99 11.14 -9.68
CA MET A 243 4.79 11.07 -8.83
C MET A 243 4.79 9.89 -7.86
N VAL A 244 5.33 8.74 -8.25
CA VAL A 244 5.36 7.55 -7.38
C VAL A 244 6.27 7.78 -6.19
N ASP A 245 7.50 8.22 -6.43
CA ASP A 245 8.48 8.45 -5.37
C ASP A 245 8.08 9.63 -4.48
N ASP A 246 7.65 10.73 -5.09
CA ASP A 246 7.22 11.94 -4.36
C ASP A 246 5.98 11.68 -3.50
N GLY A 247 4.97 11.00 -4.07
CA GLY A 247 3.73 10.66 -3.36
C GLY A 247 4.00 9.74 -2.16
N PHE A 248 4.78 8.68 -2.33
CA PHE A 248 5.13 7.77 -1.24
C PHE A 248 6.09 8.37 -0.22
N TYR A 249 6.97 9.28 -0.63
CA TYR A 249 7.81 10.04 0.29
C TYR A 249 6.96 10.88 1.24
N ILE A 250 5.95 11.59 0.71
CA ILE A 250 5.03 12.40 1.52
C ILE A 250 4.23 11.53 2.49
N VAL A 251 3.63 10.44 2.02
CA VAL A 251 2.89 9.50 2.89
C VAL A 251 3.79 8.97 4.01
N LYS A 252 5.00 8.53 3.67
CA LYS A 252 5.98 8.04 4.66
C LYS A 252 6.36 9.14 5.66
N LYS A 253 6.52 10.39 5.22
CA LYS A 253 6.80 11.53 6.10
C LYS A 253 5.68 11.74 7.11
N CYS A 254 4.42 11.75 6.67
CA CYS A 254 3.28 11.98 7.56
C CYS A 254 3.11 10.86 8.59
N ILE A 255 3.22 9.59 8.16
CA ILE A 255 3.17 8.45 9.09
C ILE A 255 4.37 8.47 10.04
N GLY A 256 5.57 8.78 9.56
CA GLY A 256 6.76 8.91 10.38
C GLY A 256 6.65 10.02 11.44
N ARG A 257 6.03 11.15 11.08
CA ARG A 257 5.73 12.23 12.03
C ARG A 257 4.70 11.78 13.07
N ALA A 258 3.62 11.11 12.67
CA ALA A 258 2.65 10.54 13.62
C ALA A 258 3.28 9.49 14.54
N LEU A 259 4.19 8.64 14.03
CA LEU A 259 4.96 7.68 14.82
C LEU A 259 5.82 8.39 15.88
N SER A 260 6.44 9.52 15.52
CA SER A 260 7.27 10.31 16.43
C SER A 260 6.49 10.90 17.60
N SER A 261 5.16 11.04 17.49
CA SER A 261 4.29 11.52 18.58
C SER A 261 4.20 10.56 19.78
N ALA A 262 4.65 9.31 19.60
CA ALA A 262 4.52 8.22 20.57
C ALA A 262 3.07 7.86 20.96
N SER A 263 2.05 8.39 20.25
CA SER A 263 0.64 8.05 20.45
C SER A 263 0.18 6.97 19.47
N ILE A 264 -0.30 5.84 20.01
CA ILE A 264 -0.79 4.71 19.21
C ILE A 264 -2.05 5.08 18.44
N ASP A 265 -2.99 5.78 19.07
CA ASP A 265 -4.23 6.20 18.41
C ASP A 265 -3.95 7.23 17.31
N CYS A 266 -2.98 8.13 17.50
CA CYS A 266 -2.54 9.07 16.45
C CYS A 266 -1.92 8.33 15.26
N LEU A 267 -1.03 7.37 15.52
CA LEU A 267 -0.42 6.55 14.48
C LEU A 267 -1.46 5.74 13.69
N CYS A 268 -2.39 5.05 14.38
CA CYS A 268 -3.45 4.29 13.74
C CYS A 268 -4.35 5.18 12.88
N ALA A 269 -4.74 6.35 13.40
CA ALA A 269 -5.49 7.33 12.62
C ALA A 269 -4.73 7.74 11.36
N MET A 270 -3.44 8.04 11.47
CA MET A 270 -2.63 8.48 10.33
C MET A 270 -2.38 7.37 9.30
N ILE A 271 -2.21 6.12 9.72
CA ILE A 271 -2.15 4.98 8.80
C ILE A 271 -3.47 4.85 8.05
N ASN A 272 -4.62 4.90 8.73
CA ASN A 272 -5.92 4.79 8.08
C ASN A 272 -6.21 5.93 7.10
N LEU A 273 -5.82 7.16 7.45
CA LEU A 273 -5.93 8.32 6.55
C LEU A 273 -5.02 8.17 5.33
N SER A 274 -3.80 7.69 5.51
CA SER A 274 -2.86 7.38 4.42
C SER A 274 -3.41 6.28 3.50
N THR A 275 -3.97 5.22 4.08
CA THR A 275 -4.64 4.12 3.35
C THR A 275 -5.79 4.66 2.52
N THR A 276 -6.63 5.53 3.09
CA THR A 276 -7.77 6.15 2.39
C THR A 276 -7.32 7.04 1.24
N MET A 277 -6.27 7.84 1.44
CA MET A 277 -5.72 8.73 0.39
C MET A 277 -5.09 7.91 -0.76
N LEU A 278 -4.32 6.87 -0.44
CA LEU A 278 -3.73 5.98 -1.44
C LEU A 278 -4.79 5.21 -2.23
N GLU A 279 -5.84 4.72 -1.56
CA GLU A 279 -6.92 3.96 -2.18
C GLU A 279 -7.86 4.82 -3.04
N GLY A 280 -8.18 6.02 -2.56
CA GLY A 280 -9.07 6.95 -3.23
C GLY A 280 -8.29 7.84 -4.18
N ASP A 281 -7.82 8.96 -3.66
CA ASP A 281 -7.25 10.08 -4.42
C ASP A 281 -6.09 9.63 -5.34
N PHE A 282 -5.09 8.92 -4.80
CA PHE A 282 -3.89 8.57 -5.58
C PHE A 282 -4.16 7.47 -6.62
N ARG A 283 -4.90 6.41 -6.25
CA ARG A 283 -5.28 5.35 -7.19
C ARG A 283 -6.20 5.87 -8.29
N GLU A 284 -7.10 6.80 -7.99
CA GLU A 284 -8.02 7.38 -8.98
C GLU A 284 -7.25 8.09 -10.10
N VAL A 285 -6.16 8.80 -9.79
CA VAL A 285 -5.27 9.40 -10.79
C VAL A 285 -4.74 8.35 -11.76
N LEU A 286 -4.18 7.25 -11.24
CA LEU A 286 -3.65 6.16 -12.06
C LEU A 286 -4.76 5.45 -12.85
N CYS A 287 -5.93 5.23 -12.24
CA CYS A 287 -7.09 4.65 -12.90
C CYS A 287 -7.54 5.52 -14.07
N ASN A 288 -7.59 6.84 -13.90
CA ASN A 288 -7.95 7.77 -14.97
C ASN A 288 -6.93 7.77 -16.10
N LYS A 289 -5.62 7.72 -15.79
CA LYS A 289 -4.56 7.56 -16.79
C LYS A 289 -4.70 6.26 -17.58
N LEU A 290 -4.99 5.13 -16.92
CA LEU A 290 -5.22 3.84 -17.60
C LEU A 290 -6.53 3.81 -18.41
N ARG A 291 -7.59 4.49 -17.94
CA ARG A 291 -8.87 4.59 -18.66
C ARG A 291 -8.78 5.34 -19.97
N MET A 292 -7.75 6.16 -20.18
CA MET A 292 -7.47 6.75 -21.50
C MET A 292 -7.14 5.67 -22.55
N GLY A 293 -6.73 4.48 -22.10
CA GLY A 293 -6.48 3.32 -22.94
C GLY A 293 -5.12 3.37 -23.64
N PHE A 294 -4.69 2.21 -24.15
CA PHE A 294 -3.53 2.14 -25.02
C PHE A 294 -3.91 2.71 -26.40
N PRO A 295 -3.14 3.64 -26.98
CA PRO A 295 -3.51 4.26 -28.25
C PRO A 295 -3.56 3.20 -29.36
N ALA A 296 -4.60 3.25 -30.19
CA ALA A 296 -4.68 2.40 -31.37
C ALA A 296 -3.53 2.76 -32.33
N THR A 297 -2.95 1.74 -32.96
CA THR A 297 -1.97 1.98 -34.03
C THR A 297 -2.69 2.46 -35.28
N THR A 298 -2.05 3.32 -36.10
CA THR A 298 -2.62 3.83 -37.36
C THR A 298 -3.10 2.70 -38.28
N PHE A 299 -2.42 1.55 -38.26
CA PHE A 299 -2.83 0.35 -39.00
C PHE A 299 -4.16 -0.23 -38.49
N GLN A 300 -4.41 -0.23 -37.19
CA GLN A 300 -5.67 -0.67 -36.60
C GLN A 300 -6.83 0.30 -36.89
N ASP A 301 -6.58 1.61 -36.95
CA ASP A 301 -7.61 2.59 -37.34
C ASP A 301 -8.01 2.46 -38.82
N ILE A 302 -7.05 2.14 -39.68
CA ILE A 302 -7.29 1.80 -41.10
C ILE A 302 -8.14 0.53 -41.20
N GLN A 303 -7.80 -0.51 -40.43
CA GLN A 303 -8.52 -1.79 -40.46
C GLN A 303 -9.92 -1.71 -39.82
N ARG A 304 -10.14 -0.75 -38.90
CA ARG A 304 -11.44 -0.46 -38.27
C ARG A 304 -12.32 0.52 -39.06
N GLY A 305 -11.84 1.05 -40.19
CA GLY A 305 -12.62 1.97 -41.04
C GLY A 305 -12.91 3.33 -40.37
N VAL A 306 -12.04 3.79 -39.46
CA VAL A 306 -12.22 5.07 -38.79
C VAL A 306 -11.85 6.20 -39.76
N THR A 307 -12.79 7.11 -40.01
CA THR A 307 -12.67 8.21 -41.00
C THR A 307 -11.44 9.10 -40.79
N SER A 308 -10.94 9.20 -39.55
CA SER A 308 -9.74 9.97 -39.20
C SER A 308 -8.45 9.44 -39.86
N ALA A 309 -8.28 8.12 -39.98
CA ALA A 309 -7.10 7.53 -40.63
C ALA A 309 -7.15 7.63 -42.17
N VAL A 310 -8.35 7.50 -42.74
CA VAL A 310 -8.59 7.73 -44.18
C VAL A 310 -8.35 9.19 -44.55
N ASN A 311 -8.78 10.12 -43.68
CA ASN A 311 -8.53 11.56 -43.86
C ASN A 311 -7.04 11.91 -43.72
N LEU A 312 -6.30 11.27 -42.81
CA LEU A 312 -4.84 11.44 -42.69
C LEU A 312 -4.10 10.92 -43.93
N MET A 313 -4.53 9.81 -44.54
CA MET A 313 -3.96 9.35 -45.81
C MET A 313 -4.34 10.24 -46.99
N GLN A 314 -5.60 10.70 -47.09
CA GLN A 314 -6.05 11.59 -48.16
C GLN A 314 -5.37 12.96 -48.10
N SER A 315 -5.16 13.53 -46.90
CA SER A 315 -4.44 14.79 -46.74
C SER A 315 -2.95 14.65 -47.07
N SER A 316 -2.32 13.52 -46.68
CA SER A 316 -0.92 13.22 -46.99
C SER A 316 -0.66 13.02 -48.49
N LEU A 317 -1.60 12.39 -49.20
CA LEU A 317 -1.55 12.19 -50.65
C LEU A 317 -1.80 13.48 -51.45
N GLN A 318 -2.55 14.44 -50.90
CA GLN A 318 -2.82 15.72 -51.57
C GLN A 318 -1.77 16.83 -51.30
N GLN A 319 -0.95 16.73 -50.24
CA GLN A 319 -0.02 17.82 -49.88
C GLN A 319 1.47 17.45 -49.76
N GLY A 320 1.88 16.19 -49.93
CA GLY A 320 3.31 15.83 -50.01
C GLY A 320 4.16 16.19 -48.78
N LYS A 321 3.53 16.54 -47.65
CA LYS A 321 4.16 16.80 -46.36
C LYS A 321 3.64 15.79 -45.34
N PHE A 322 4.50 14.87 -44.93
CA PHE A 322 4.26 14.03 -43.76
C PHE A 322 4.28 14.92 -42.50
N ASP A 323 3.16 15.00 -41.80
CA ASP A 323 3.07 15.74 -40.53
C ASP A 323 3.55 14.83 -39.38
N THR A 324 4.83 14.95 -39.03
CA THR A 324 5.49 14.08 -38.03
C THR A 324 4.95 14.26 -36.60
N LYS A 325 4.25 15.35 -36.32
CA LYS A 325 3.68 15.66 -34.99
C LYS A 325 2.63 14.65 -34.51
N GLY A 326 1.87 14.04 -35.42
CA GLY A 326 0.87 13.03 -35.05
C GLY A 326 1.48 11.68 -34.63
N ILE A 327 2.68 11.37 -35.13
CA ILE A 327 3.41 10.13 -34.81
C ILE A 327 4.11 10.28 -33.45
N GLU A 328 4.76 11.42 -33.21
CA GLU A 328 5.38 11.76 -31.92
C GLU A 328 4.34 11.72 -30.77
N SER A 329 3.13 12.25 -31.00
CA SER A 329 2.04 12.23 -30.02
C SER A 329 1.51 10.82 -29.71
N ASN A 330 1.54 9.89 -30.67
CA ASN A 330 1.09 8.50 -30.45
C ASN A 330 2.13 7.72 -29.64
N ASP A 331 3.41 7.86 -29.96
CA ASP A 331 4.48 7.20 -29.20
C ASP A 331 4.58 7.75 -27.77
N GLU A 332 4.35 9.05 -27.56
CA GLU A 332 4.19 9.63 -26.22
C GLU A 332 3.01 9.04 -25.46
N ALA A 333 1.86 8.84 -26.11
CA ALA A 333 0.69 8.21 -25.49
C ALA A 333 0.94 6.73 -25.13
N LYS A 334 1.63 5.97 -25.99
CA LYS A 334 2.06 4.59 -25.68
C LYS A 334 2.96 4.58 -24.46
N MET A 335 4.00 5.41 -24.47
CA MET A 335 4.96 5.49 -23.36
C MET A 335 4.27 5.90 -22.06
N SER A 336 3.37 6.89 -22.12
CA SER A 336 2.57 7.30 -20.95
C SER A 336 1.74 6.15 -20.38
N PHE A 337 1.12 5.33 -21.24
CA PHE A 337 0.36 4.16 -20.79
C PHE A 337 1.27 3.10 -20.14
N LEU A 338 2.42 2.78 -20.75
CA LEU A 338 3.37 1.80 -20.21
C LEU A 338 3.98 2.28 -18.87
N VAL A 339 4.37 3.55 -18.78
CA VAL A 339 4.83 4.18 -17.54
C VAL A 339 3.74 4.13 -16.46
N CYS A 340 2.47 4.35 -16.83
CA CYS A 340 1.38 4.22 -15.89
C CYS A 340 1.22 2.79 -15.34
N LEU A 341 1.40 1.75 -16.17
CA LEU A 341 1.41 0.36 -15.71
C LEU A 341 2.57 0.12 -14.71
N ASN A 342 3.78 0.58 -15.04
CA ASN A 342 4.94 0.49 -14.16
C ASN A 342 4.67 1.22 -12.83
N ASN A 343 4.10 2.42 -12.88
CA ASN A 343 3.73 3.18 -11.69
C ASN A 343 2.77 2.39 -10.81
N VAL A 344 1.70 1.79 -11.36
CA VAL A 344 0.73 1.00 -10.57
C VAL A 344 1.41 -0.19 -9.88
N GLU A 345 2.31 -0.88 -10.59
CA GLU A 345 3.06 -2.01 -10.05
C GLU A 345 3.99 -1.59 -8.91
N VAL A 346 4.82 -0.57 -9.12
CA VAL A 346 5.73 -0.03 -8.09
C VAL A 346 4.96 0.52 -6.89
N CYS A 347 3.77 1.12 -7.10
CA CYS A 347 2.90 1.55 -6.01
C CYS A 347 2.45 0.37 -5.14
N SER A 348 2.08 -0.76 -5.76
CA SER A 348 1.72 -1.98 -5.03
C SER A 348 2.87 -2.50 -4.17
N GLU A 349 4.10 -2.46 -4.69
CA GLU A 349 5.32 -2.84 -3.97
C GLU A 349 5.66 -1.86 -2.84
N ASN A 350 5.59 -0.55 -3.12
CA ASN A 350 5.87 0.50 -2.14
C ASN A 350 4.92 0.43 -0.93
N ILE A 351 3.64 0.10 -1.14
CA ILE A 351 2.67 -0.14 -0.05
C ILE A 351 3.15 -1.29 0.85
N MET A 352 3.58 -2.41 0.27
CA MET A 352 4.06 -3.56 1.03
C MET A 352 5.36 -3.28 1.77
N THR A 353 6.26 -2.52 1.14
CA THR A 353 7.51 -2.05 1.77
C THR A 353 7.22 -1.10 2.92
N LEU A 354 6.30 -0.15 2.75
CA LEU A 354 5.85 0.75 3.81
C LEU A 354 5.28 -0.04 4.99
N LYS A 355 4.38 -0.99 4.73
CA LYS A 355 3.82 -1.88 5.75
C LYS A 355 4.92 -2.58 6.56
N LYS A 356 5.86 -3.25 5.87
CA LYS A 356 6.96 -3.98 6.53
C LYS A 356 7.85 -3.07 7.38
N ASN A 357 8.13 -1.86 6.91
CA ASN A 357 8.90 -0.87 7.66
C ASN A 357 8.13 -0.43 8.92
N LEU A 358 6.83 -0.16 8.81
CA LEU A 358 5.99 0.22 9.95
C LEU A 358 5.85 -0.91 10.97
N GLU A 359 5.73 -2.17 10.55
CA GLU A 359 5.74 -3.34 11.44
C GLU A 359 7.03 -3.36 12.28
N ASN A 360 8.19 -3.12 11.65
CA ASN A 360 9.48 -3.09 12.33
C ASN A 360 9.61 -1.92 13.31
N ASP A 361 9.15 -0.73 12.91
CA ASP A 361 9.26 0.47 13.74
C ASP A 361 8.29 0.43 14.93
N CYS A 362 7.07 -0.09 14.73
CA CYS A 362 6.11 -0.31 15.81
C CYS A 362 6.63 -1.35 16.81
N ARG A 363 7.28 -2.43 16.35
CA ARG A 363 7.91 -3.42 17.22
C ARG A 363 9.00 -2.79 18.10
N LYS A 364 9.79 -1.85 17.58
CA LYS A 364 10.85 -1.19 18.37
C LYS A 364 10.28 -0.25 19.43
N LEU A 365 9.24 0.51 19.09
CA LEU A 365 8.68 1.54 19.99
C LEU A 365 7.75 0.97 21.06
N PHE A 366 6.96 -0.06 20.74
CA PHE A 366 5.87 -0.51 21.61
C PHE A 366 6.10 -1.88 22.30
N ASN A 367 7.14 -2.65 21.97
CA ASN A 367 7.42 -3.93 22.66
C ASN A 367 7.97 -3.81 24.09
N THR A 368 8.24 -2.60 24.58
CA THR A 368 8.85 -2.38 25.90
C THR A 368 7.81 -2.26 27.03
N GLU A 369 6.51 -2.40 26.73
CA GLU A 369 5.43 -2.24 27.71
C GLU A 369 4.68 -3.56 27.93
N SER A 370 4.70 -4.06 29.18
CA SER A 370 4.10 -5.33 29.63
C SER A 370 2.55 -5.35 29.64
N GLY A 371 1.88 -4.67 28.70
CA GLY A 371 0.41 -4.57 28.68
C GLY A 371 -0.22 -4.17 27.33
N SER A 372 0.44 -4.44 26.20
CA SER A 372 0.10 -3.82 24.90
C SER A 372 -0.61 -4.71 23.87
N ASP A 373 -1.22 -5.84 24.24
CA ASP A 373 -1.81 -6.76 23.24
C ASP A 373 -2.93 -6.09 22.43
N GLN A 374 -3.76 -5.27 23.08
CA GLN A 374 -4.79 -4.49 22.39
C GLN A 374 -4.21 -3.42 21.46
N ALA A 375 -3.09 -2.79 21.86
CA ALA A 375 -2.39 -1.78 21.07
C ALA A 375 -1.75 -2.40 19.81
N LYS A 376 -1.12 -3.57 19.97
CA LYS A 376 -0.59 -4.36 18.84
C LYS A 376 -1.71 -4.76 17.89
N ALA A 377 -2.82 -5.29 18.41
CA ALA A 377 -3.96 -5.67 17.59
C ALA A 377 -4.54 -4.50 16.78
N LYS A 378 -4.62 -3.29 17.36
CA LYS A 378 -5.04 -2.08 16.62
C LYS A 378 -4.10 -1.76 15.47
N ILE A 379 -2.78 -1.76 15.71
CA ILE A 379 -1.77 -1.48 14.67
C ILE A 379 -1.81 -2.54 13.58
N ASP A 380 -1.87 -3.82 13.97
CA ASP A 380 -1.93 -4.95 13.04
C ASP A 380 -3.17 -4.84 12.14
N SER A 381 -4.32 -4.42 12.69
CA SER A 381 -5.54 -4.16 11.91
C SER A 381 -5.31 -3.08 10.84
N CYS A 382 -4.77 -1.92 11.22
CA CYS A 382 -4.48 -0.83 10.28
C CYS A 382 -3.48 -1.25 9.18
N LEU A 383 -2.49 -2.06 9.53
CA LEU A 383 -1.49 -2.58 8.58
C LEU A 383 -2.07 -3.65 7.64
N CYS A 384 -3.07 -4.41 8.10
CA CYS A 384 -3.84 -5.31 7.23
C CYS A 384 -4.65 -4.51 6.20
N ASP A 385 -5.29 -3.42 6.62
CA ASP A 385 -6.04 -2.54 5.71
C ASP A 385 -5.12 -1.92 4.67
N LEU A 386 -3.93 -1.44 5.07
CA LEU A 386 -2.91 -0.95 4.14
C LEU A 386 -2.47 -2.04 3.14
N ALA A 387 -2.28 -3.28 3.59
CA ALA A 387 -1.97 -4.40 2.71
C ALA A 387 -3.09 -4.69 1.70
N SER A 388 -4.36 -4.50 2.10
CA SER A 388 -5.50 -4.69 1.21
C SER A 388 -5.49 -3.71 0.03
N VAL A 389 -4.98 -2.48 0.23
CA VAL A 389 -4.83 -1.49 -0.85
C VAL A 389 -3.80 -1.96 -1.89
N SER A 390 -2.71 -2.61 -1.47
CA SER A 390 -1.75 -3.20 -2.42
C SER A 390 -2.42 -4.18 -3.39
N ASN A 391 -3.41 -4.96 -2.94
CA ASN A 391 -4.19 -5.85 -3.80
C ASN A 391 -5.07 -5.08 -4.79
N LYS A 392 -5.70 -3.97 -4.37
CA LYS A 392 -6.49 -3.10 -5.27
C LYS A 392 -5.64 -2.48 -6.39
N PHE A 393 -4.36 -2.22 -6.15
CA PHE A 393 -3.41 -1.80 -7.19
C PHE A 393 -3.03 -2.98 -8.11
N ARG A 394 -2.88 -4.20 -7.59
CA ARG A 394 -2.67 -5.39 -8.44
C ARG A 394 -3.86 -5.66 -9.35
N ASP A 395 -5.08 -5.51 -8.84
CA ASP A 395 -6.30 -5.65 -9.64
C ASP A 395 -6.33 -4.61 -10.77
N LEU A 396 -6.02 -3.35 -10.46
CA LEU A 396 -5.90 -2.28 -11.45
C LEU A 396 -4.82 -2.57 -12.52
N LEU A 397 -3.68 -3.15 -12.10
CA LEU A 397 -2.63 -3.59 -13.02
C LEU A 397 -3.13 -4.69 -13.97
N GLN A 398 -3.87 -5.68 -13.45
CA GLN A 398 -4.46 -6.74 -14.28
C GLN A 398 -5.49 -6.19 -15.27
N GLU A 399 -6.31 -5.22 -14.86
CA GLU A 399 -7.23 -4.51 -15.77
C GLU A 399 -6.47 -3.79 -16.89
N GLY A 400 -5.43 -3.02 -16.54
CA GLY A 400 -4.60 -2.30 -17.52
C GLY A 400 -3.84 -3.23 -18.49
N LEU A 401 -3.32 -4.35 -17.99
CA LEU A 401 -2.70 -5.38 -18.83
C LEU A 401 -3.71 -6.09 -19.73
N GLY A 402 -4.92 -6.34 -19.23
CA GLY A 402 -6.02 -6.87 -20.03
C GLY A 402 -6.39 -5.96 -21.19
N GLU A 403 -6.45 -4.64 -20.95
CA GLU A 403 -6.68 -3.64 -21.99
C GLU A 403 -5.54 -3.62 -23.01
N LEU A 404 -4.28 -3.59 -22.56
CA LEU A 404 -3.11 -3.66 -23.46
C LEU A 404 -3.14 -4.91 -24.34
N ASN A 405 -3.43 -6.07 -23.76
CA ASN A 405 -3.50 -7.32 -24.48
C ASN A 405 -4.65 -7.32 -25.51
N ASN A 406 -5.82 -6.77 -25.17
CA ASN A 406 -6.96 -6.73 -26.08
C ASN A 406 -6.81 -5.71 -27.21
N THR A 407 -6.12 -4.60 -26.94
CA THR A 407 -6.00 -3.46 -27.88
C THR A 407 -4.74 -3.56 -28.73
N ALA A 408 -3.58 -3.94 -28.17
CA ALA A 408 -2.33 -4.00 -28.92
C ALA A 408 -1.97 -5.41 -29.42
N ILE A 409 -2.03 -6.42 -28.53
CA ILE A 409 -1.51 -7.76 -28.84
C ILE A 409 -2.50 -8.59 -29.66
N LYS A 410 -3.72 -8.75 -29.16
CA LYS A 410 -4.73 -9.64 -29.73
C LYS A 410 -5.08 -9.36 -31.19
N PRO A 411 -5.23 -8.10 -31.63
CA PRO A 411 -5.52 -7.81 -33.03
C PRO A 411 -4.39 -8.15 -33.98
N GLN A 412 -3.13 -8.20 -33.51
CA GLN A 412 -1.96 -8.59 -34.31
C GLN A 412 -1.81 -10.11 -34.36
N VAL A 413 -1.87 -10.75 -33.19
CA VAL A 413 -1.62 -12.19 -33.03
C VAL A 413 -2.71 -13.04 -33.70
N LYS A 414 -3.98 -12.62 -33.61
CA LYS A 414 -5.10 -13.43 -34.12
C LYS A 414 -5.04 -13.63 -35.65
N PRO A 415 -4.81 -12.61 -36.49
CA PRO A 415 -4.56 -12.80 -37.93
C PRO A 415 -3.41 -13.77 -38.22
N TRP A 416 -2.28 -13.68 -37.52
CA TRP A 416 -1.14 -14.57 -37.75
C TRP A 416 -1.46 -16.04 -37.43
N ILE A 417 -2.24 -16.29 -36.37
CA ILE A 417 -2.73 -17.65 -36.09
C ILE A 417 -3.76 -18.10 -37.13
N ASN A 418 -4.64 -17.21 -37.62
CA ASN A 418 -5.62 -17.57 -38.64
C ASN A 418 -4.99 -17.97 -39.99
N LEU A 419 -3.74 -17.55 -40.28
CA LEU A 419 -3.01 -18.01 -41.47
C LEU A 419 -2.84 -19.54 -41.49
N PHE A 420 -2.87 -20.20 -40.33
CA PHE A 420 -2.90 -21.65 -40.23
C PHE A 420 -4.06 -22.28 -41.03
N LEU A 421 -5.22 -21.61 -41.10
CA LEU A 421 -6.36 -22.09 -41.90
C LEU A 421 -6.10 -22.10 -43.42
N SER A 422 -5.10 -21.34 -43.86
CA SER A 422 -4.69 -21.27 -45.27
C SER A 422 -3.58 -22.26 -45.62
N VAL A 423 -2.98 -22.93 -44.62
CA VAL A 423 -2.00 -23.99 -44.81
C VAL A 423 -2.73 -25.33 -44.87
N SER A 424 -2.46 -26.14 -45.89
CA SER A 424 -3.04 -27.48 -45.95
C SER A 424 -2.38 -28.39 -44.93
N HIS A 425 -3.18 -29.02 -44.07
CA HIS A 425 -2.78 -30.19 -43.25
C HIS A 425 -3.40 -31.49 -43.78
N ASN A 426 -4.00 -31.45 -44.96
CA ASN A 426 -4.33 -32.65 -45.72
C ASN A 426 -3.27 -32.85 -46.80
N ILE A 427 -2.17 -33.49 -46.43
CA ILE A 427 -0.92 -33.50 -47.20
C ILE A 427 -0.41 -34.92 -47.42
N GLU A 428 0.29 -35.12 -48.53
CA GLU A 428 1.00 -36.34 -48.87
C GLU A 428 2.52 -36.20 -48.62
N GLU A 429 3.30 -37.25 -48.90
CA GLU A 429 4.75 -37.27 -48.62
C GLU A 429 5.53 -36.16 -49.32
N GLU A 430 5.17 -35.80 -50.55
CA GLU A 430 5.83 -34.72 -51.30
C GLU A 430 5.67 -33.36 -50.61
N GLU A 431 4.44 -32.97 -50.28
CA GLU A 431 4.13 -31.73 -49.55
C GLU A 431 4.71 -31.73 -48.13
N PHE A 432 4.75 -32.89 -47.46
CA PHE A 432 5.39 -33.02 -46.16
C PHE A 432 6.89 -32.73 -46.23
N ASN A 433 7.59 -33.28 -47.23
CA ASN A 433 9.01 -33.02 -47.44
C ASN A 433 9.28 -31.54 -47.79
N ASP A 434 8.39 -30.92 -48.59
CA ASP A 434 8.48 -29.50 -48.93
C ASP A 434 8.33 -28.61 -47.67
N TYR A 435 7.42 -28.95 -46.77
CA TYR A 435 7.25 -28.24 -45.49
C TYR A 435 8.43 -28.46 -44.53
N GLU A 436 9.12 -29.61 -44.60
CA GLU A 436 10.35 -29.82 -43.82
C GLU A 436 11.48 -28.92 -44.29
N ALA A 437 11.58 -28.65 -45.59
CA ALA A 437 12.56 -27.74 -46.17
C ALA A 437 12.17 -26.27 -45.95
N ASN A 438 10.88 -25.94 -46.11
CA ASN A 438 10.35 -24.58 -46.01
C ASN A 438 9.09 -24.56 -45.13
N ASP A 439 9.25 -24.22 -43.85
CA ASP A 439 8.14 -24.16 -42.92
C ASP A 439 7.07 -23.15 -43.36
N PRO A 440 5.80 -23.56 -43.52
CA PRO A 440 4.77 -22.71 -44.12
C PRO A 440 4.16 -21.69 -43.15
N TRP A 441 4.42 -21.78 -41.83
CA TRP A 441 3.68 -20.98 -40.85
C TRP A 441 4.42 -20.70 -39.54
N VAL A 442 4.81 -21.71 -38.77
CA VAL A 442 5.19 -21.54 -37.36
C VAL A 442 6.47 -20.71 -37.20
N GLN A 443 7.44 -20.84 -38.11
CA GLN A 443 8.69 -20.08 -38.03
C GLN A 443 8.44 -18.59 -38.22
N GLN A 444 7.66 -18.22 -39.26
CA GLN A 444 7.27 -16.83 -39.48
C GLN A 444 6.40 -16.31 -38.33
N PHE A 445 5.52 -17.15 -37.78
CA PHE A 445 4.72 -16.78 -36.62
C PHE A 445 5.59 -16.45 -35.40
N ILE A 446 6.61 -17.27 -35.10
CA ILE A 446 7.57 -17.03 -34.01
C ILE A 446 8.30 -15.69 -34.22
N VAL A 447 8.82 -15.42 -35.42
CA VAL A 447 9.50 -14.15 -35.74
C VAL A 447 8.58 -12.95 -35.50
N ASN A 448 7.31 -13.03 -35.90
CA ASN A 448 6.35 -11.96 -35.67
C ASN A 448 6.07 -11.74 -34.17
N LEU A 449 6.03 -12.82 -33.37
CA LEU A 449 5.87 -12.73 -31.91
C LEU A 449 7.09 -12.10 -31.23
N GLU A 450 8.31 -12.46 -31.66
CA GLU A 450 9.56 -11.86 -31.16
C GLU A 450 9.59 -10.36 -31.41
N GLN A 451 9.27 -9.95 -32.64
CA GLN A 451 9.22 -8.55 -33.02
C GLN A 451 8.19 -7.78 -32.17
N LEU A 452 6.97 -8.30 -32.06
CA LEU A 452 5.90 -7.66 -31.27
C LEU A 452 6.30 -7.49 -29.81
N MET A 453 6.84 -8.55 -29.18
CA MET A 453 7.21 -8.50 -27.77
C MET A 453 8.47 -7.67 -27.51
N SER A 454 9.32 -7.45 -28.52
CA SER A 454 10.48 -6.57 -28.38
C SER A 454 10.10 -5.10 -28.16
N GLU A 455 8.97 -4.67 -28.71
CA GLU A 455 8.47 -3.27 -28.59
C GLU A 455 8.16 -2.89 -27.13
N PHE A 456 7.69 -3.85 -26.32
CA PHE A 456 7.31 -3.61 -24.93
C PHE A 456 8.46 -3.80 -23.94
N LYS A 457 9.55 -4.46 -24.36
CA LYS A 457 10.62 -4.90 -23.47
C LYS A 457 11.38 -3.75 -22.80
N ALA A 458 11.56 -2.64 -23.51
CA ALA A 458 12.27 -1.47 -22.99
C ALA A 458 11.39 -0.58 -22.10
N GLY A 459 10.06 -0.62 -22.30
CA GLY A 459 9.12 0.27 -21.63
C GLY A 459 8.41 -0.34 -20.42
N LEU A 460 8.58 -1.64 -20.15
CA LEU A 460 7.94 -2.35 -19.05
C LEU A 460 8.94 -2.86 -18.03
N SER A 461 8.56 -2.89 -16.75
CA SER A 461 9.29 -3.62 -15.72
C SER A 461 9.29 -5.13 -16.03
N ALA A 462 10.29 -5.85 -15.53
CA ALA A 462 10.41 -7.30 -15.77
C ALA A 462 9.16 -8.06 -15.34
N ILE A 463 8.55 -7.68 -14.21
CA ILE A 463 7.34 -8.31 -13.66
C ILE A 463 6.15 -8.09 -14.61
N ILE A 464 5.97 -6.88 -15.12
CA ILE A 464 4.87 -6.57 -16.03
C ILE A 464 5.07 -7.25 -17.38
N TYR A 465 6.32 -7.30 -17.88
CA TYR A 465 6.67 -8.00 -19.10
C TYR A 465 6.38 -9.51 -19.02
N GLU A 466 6.71 -10.16 -17.89
CA GLU A 466 6.38 -11.56 -17.63
C GLU A 466 4.85 -11.80 -17.61
N ASN A 467 4.10 -10.91 -16.96
CA ASN A 467 2.63 -10.98 -16.94
C ASN A 467 2.02 -10.84 -18.35
N LEU A 468 2.52 -9.89 -19.14
CA LEU A 468 2.09 -9.70 -20.52
C LEU A 468 2.40 -10.93 -21.38
N THR A 469 3.57 -11.52 -21.20
CA THR A 469 3.98 -12.76 -21.88
C THR A 469 3.07 -13.93 -21.49
N SER A 470 2.64 -14.02 -20.22
CA SER A 470 1.66 -15.01 -19.76
C SER A 470 0.29 -14.83 -20.41
N LEU A 471 -0.17 -13.60 -20.58
CA LEU A 471 -1.42 -13.27 -21.29
C LEU A 471 -1.33 -13.62 -22.78
N LEU A 472 -0.22 -13.26 -23.44
CA LEU A 472 0.07 -13.63 -24.83
C LEU A 472 0.03 -15.15 -25.00
N THR A 473 0.73 -15.89 -24.14
CA THR A 473 0.80 -17.36 -24.19
C THR A 473 -0.58 -18.00 -24.09
N SER A 474 -1.41 -17.53 -23.15
CA SER A 474 -2.80 -17.98 -23.00
C SER A 474 -3.67 -17.62 -24.21
N LEU A 475 -3.48 -16.44 -24.79
CA LEU A 475 -4.17 -16.02 -26.00
C LEU A 475 -3.82 -16.94 -27.17
N ILE A 476 -2.54 -17.23 -27.39
CA ILE A 476 -2.06 -18.11 -28.46
C ILE A 476 -2.73 -19.47 -28.34
N ALA A 477 -2.66 -20.09 -27.15
CA ALA A 477 -3.25 -21.41 -26.93
C ALA A 477 -4.76 -21.43 -27.25
N MET A 478 -5.50 -20.43 -26.75
CA MET A 478 -6.95 -20.33 -26.93
C MET A 478 -7.36 -20.05 -28.39
N VAL A 479 -6.62 -19.23 -29.13
CA VAL A 479 -6.94 -18.92 -30.53
C VAL A 479 -6.54 -20.08 -31.43
N LEU A 480 -5.38 -20.69 -31.20
CA LEU A 480 -4.89 -21.83 -31.98
C LEU A 480 -5.83 -23.03 -31.85
N GLU A 481 -6.33 -23.32 -30.65
CA GLU A 481 -7.32 -24.39 -30.42
C GLU A 481 -8.58 -24.19 -31.30
N LYS A 482 -9.09 -22.96 -31.37
CA LYS A 482 -10.26 -22.62 -32.20
C LYS A 482 -9.99 -22.74 -33.70
N VAL A 483 -8.76 -22.53 -34.12
CA VAL A 483 -8.35 -22.62 -35.53
C VAL A 483 -8.16 -24.09 -35.93
N ILE A 484 -7.54 -24.91 -35.08
CA ILE A 484 -7.40 -26.35 -35.30
C ILE A 484 -8.77 -27.01 -35.44
N LEU A 485 -9.74 -26.66 -34.59
CA LEU A 485 -11.11 -27.21 -34.64
C LEU A 485 -11.88 -26.87 -35.94
N LYS A 486 -11.34 -25.99 -36.79
CA LYS A 486 -11.88 -25.65 -38.11
C LYS A 486 -11.07 -26.20 -39.28
N SER A 487 -9.97 -26.89 -38.98
CA SER A 487 -9.03 -27.42 -39.96
C SER A 487 -9.30 -28.91 -40.22
N THR A 488 -8.74 -29.44 -41.30
CA THR A 488 -8.84 -30.87 -41.65
C THR A 488 -7.45 -31.46 -41.77
N PHE A 489 -7.28 -32.70 -41.28
CA PHE A 489 -5.99 -33.35 -41.17
C PHE A 489 -5.94 -34.69 -41.89
N SER A 490 -4.79 -34.95 -42.52
CA SER A 490 -4.29 -36.28 -42.87
C SER A 490 -3.41 -36.82 -41.73
N ARG A 491 -2.94 -38.07 -41.82
CA ARG A 491 -1.96 -38.62 -40.87
C ARG A 491 -0.65 -37.83 -40.83
N LEU A 492 -0.13 -37.47 -42.01
CA LEU A 492 1.10 -36.68 -42.14
C LEU A 492 0.88 -35.22 -41.70
N GLY A 493 -0.29 -34.66 -41.96
CA GLY A 493 -0.66 -33.34 -41.43
C GLY A 493 -0.79 -33.30 -39.91
N GLY A 494 -1.25 -34.39 -39.28
CA GLY A 494 -1.21 -34.53 -37.82
C GLY A 494 0.22 -34.54 -37.26
N LEU A 495 1.16 -35.15 -37.98
CA LEU A 495 2.59 -35.14 -37.62
C LEU A 495 3.21 -33.75 -37.83
N GLN A 496 2.88 -33.07 -38.93
CA GLN A 496 3.30 -31.69 -39.20
C GLN A 496 2.79 -30.75 -38.10
N PHE A 497 1.52 -30.83 -37.74
CA PHE A 497 0.96 -30.02 -36.66
C PHE A 497 1.66 -30.27 -35.31
N ASP A 498 2.00 -31.51 -34.98
CA ASP A 498 2.75 -31.83 -33.77
C ASP A 498 4.16 -31.22 -33.77
N LYS A 499 4.84 -31.20 -34.93
CA LYS A 499 6.13 -30.51 -35.11
C LYS A 499 6.01 -28.99 -34.95
N GLU A 500 4.97 -28.38 -35.52
CA GLU A 500 4.67 -26.96 -35.39
C GLU A 500 4.37 -26.59 -33.93
N LEU A 501 3.49 -27.34 -33.27
CA LEU A 501 3.14 -27.14 -31.87
C LEU A 501 4.36 -27.26 -30.95
N ARG A 502 5.21 -28.28 -31.16
CA ARG A 502 6.45 -28.45 -30.38
C ARG A 502 7.42 -27.29 -30.59
N SER A 503 7.55 -26.77 -31.81
CA SER A 503 8.40 -25.62 -32.12
C SER A 503 7.91 -24.35 -31.42
N LEU A 504 6.60 -24.10 -31.47
CA LEU A 504 5.97 -22.97 -30.78
C LEU A 504 6.12 -23.06 -29.25
N ILE A 505 5.89 -24.25 -28.67
CA ILE A 505 6.09 -24.49 -27.24
C ILE A 505 7.55 -24.30 -26.85
N ALA A 506 8.50 -24.76 -27.67
CA ALA A 506 9.93 -24.60 -27.41
C ALA A 506 10.29 -23.11 -27.35
N TYR A 507 9.89 -22.31 -28.33
CA TYR A 507 10.09 -20.87 -28.33
C TYR A 507 9.42 -20.19 -27.11
N LEU A 508 8.15 -20.46 -26.85
CA LEU A 508 7.45 -19.83 -25.72
C LEU A 508 8.09 -20.21 -24.37
N THR A 509 8.74 -21.37 -24.28
CA THR A 509 9.49 -21.79 -23.09
C THR A 509 10.82 -21.04 -22.95
N THR A 510 11.45 -20.57 -24.02
CA THR A 510 12.70 -19.78 -23.91
C THR A 510 12.46 -18.36 -23.46
N VAL A 511 11.27 -17.80 -23.73
CA VAL A 511 10.89 -16.43 -23.36
C VAL A 511 10.16 -16.33 -22.03
N THR A 512 9.83 -17.46 -21.37
CA THR A 512 9.20 -17.49 -20.04
C THR A 512 10.09 -18.16 -18.99
N THR A 513 9.95 -17.72 -17.74
CA THR A 513 10.61 -18.33 -16.57
C THR A 513 9.78 -19.44 -15.93
N TRP A 514 8.51 -19.54 -16.30
CA TRP A 514 7.51 -20.47 -15.75
C TRP A 514 7.07 -21.51 -16.79
N THR A 515 6.54 -22.64 -16.30
CA THR A 515 6.11 -23.76 -17.15
C THR A 515 4.84 -23.43 -17.94
N ILE A 516 4.93 -23.51 -19.27
CA ILE A 516 3.79 -23.30 -20.17
C ILE A 516 2.95 -24.56 -20.40
N ARG A 517 3.35 -25.70 -19.82
CA ARG A 517 2.77 -27.02 -20.10
C ARG A 517 1.26 -27.08 -19.91
N ASP A 518 0.74 -26.53 -18.80
CA ASP A 518 -0.68 -26.58 -18.50
C ASP A 518 -1.51 -25.75 -19.50
N LYS A 519 -1.00 -24.58 -19.93
CA LYS A 519 -1.64 -23.73 -20.94
C LYS A 519 -1.78 -24.43 -22.30
N PHE A 520 -0.83 -25.29 -22.67
CA PHE A 520 -0.82 -26.04 -23.92
C PHE A 520 -1.29 -27.50 -23.80
N ALA A 521 -1.77 -27.93 -22.63
CA ALA A 521 -2.13 -29.32 -22.39
C ALA A 521 -3.25 -29.82 -23.33
N ARG A 522 -4.27 -28.98 -23.56
CA ARG A 522 -5.37 -29.30 -24.50
C ARG A 522 -4.86 -29.45 -25.93
N LEU A 523 -4.04 -28.50 -26.40
CA LEU A 523 -3.42 -28.56 -27.73
C LEU A 523 -2.53 -29.78 -27.91
N SER A 524 -1.75 -30.13 -26.88
CA SER A 524 -0.89 -31.33 -26.89
C SER A 524 -1.73 -32.61 -26.98
N GLN A 525 -2.85 -32.67 -26.25
CA GLN A 525 -3.80 -33.79 -26.33
C GLN A 525 -4.47 -33.87 -27.71
N MET A 526 -4.79 -32.73 -28.33
CA MET A 526 -5.29 -32.70 -29.70
C MET A 526 -4.24 -33.23 -30.69
N ALA A 527 -2.96 -32.83 -30.54
CA ALA A 527 -1.87 -33.35 -31.36
C ALA A 527 -1.70 -34.86 -31.19
N THR A 528 -1.81 -35.41 -29.98
CA THR A 528 -1.82 -36.86 -29.73
C THR A 528 -2.93 -37.56 -30.52
N ILE A 529 -4.18 -37.04 -30.45
CA ILE A 529 -5.32 -37.63 -31.16
C ILE A 529 -5.13 -37.57 -32.68
N LEU A 530 -4.65 -36.45 -33.21
CA LEU A 530 -4.43 -36.27 -34.65
C LEU A 530 -3.29 -37.16 -35.18
N ASN A 531 -2.43 -37.70 -34.32
CA ASN A 531 -1.33 -38.61 -34.67
C ASN A 531 -1.68 -40.10 -34.54
N LEU A 532 -2.89 -40.47 -34.15
CA LEU A 532 -3.30 -41.87 -34.09
C LEU A 532 -3.32 -42.51 -35.49
N GLU A 533 -2.96 -43.78 -35.60
CA GLU A 533 -3.08 -44.52 -36.87
C GLU A 533 -4.52 -45.01 -37.07
N ARG A 534 -5.21 -45.35 -35.96
CA ARG A 534 -6.60 -45.85 -35.99
C ARG A 534 -7.46 -45.22 -34.89
N VAL A 535 -8.74 -45.07 -35.17
CA VAL A 535 -9.75 -44.52 -34.24
C VAL A 535 -9.76 -45.25 -32.89
N THR A 536 -9.51 -46.56 -32.86
CA THR A 536 -9.54 -47.37 -31.63
C THR A 536 -8.35 -47.17 -30.70
N GLU A 537 -7.22 -46.66 -31.19
CA GLU A 537 -6.00 -46.45 -30.39
C GLU A 537 -6.19 -45.39 -29.31
N ILE A 538 -7.20 -44.54 -29.43
CA ILE A 538 -7.55 -43.60 -28.35
C ILE A 538 -7.85 -44.33 -27.03
N LEU A 539 -8.34 -45.58 -27.09
CA LEU A 539 -8.63 -46.39 -25.91
C LEU A 539 -7.38 -46.82 -25.15
N ASP A 540 -6.20 -46.80 -25.79
CA ASP A 540 -4.92 -47.08 -25.14
C ASP A 540 -4.46 -45.89 -24.29
N TYR A 541 -4.99 -44.70 -24.56
CA TYR A 541 -4.68 -43.48 -23.82
C TYR A 541 -5.83 -42.99 -22.96
N TRP A 542 -7.03 -43.61 -23.01
CA TRP A 542 -8.25 -43.08 -22.39
C TRP A 542 -8.71 -43.91 -21.19
N GLY A 543 -9.37 -43.26 -20.22
CA GLY A 543 -9.94 -43.93 -19.05
C GLY A 543 -8.88 -44.64 -18.20
N PRO A 544 -9.09 -45.91 -17.80
CA PRO A 544 -8.12 -46.67 -16.99
C PRO A 544 -6.73 -46.81 -17.64
N ASN A 545 -6.64 -46.70 -18.98
CA ASN A 545 -5.40 -46.86 -19.72
C ASN A 545 -4.62 -45.55 -19.88
N SER A 546 -5.16 -44.41 -19.42
CA SER A 546 -4.50 -43.10 -19.53
C SER A 546 -3.17 -42.98 -18.78
N GLY A 547 -2.87 -43.93 -17.89
CA GLY A 547 -1.65 -43.92 -17.09
C GLY A 547 -1.53 -42.62 -16.28
N PRO A 548 -0.38 -41.91 -16.35
CA PRO A 548 -0.21 -40.64 -15.65
C PRO A 548 -0.84 -39.43 -16.37
N LEU A 549 -1.37 -39.59 -17.59
CA LEU A 549 -1.91 -38.48 -18.38
C LEU A 549 -3.29 -38.09 -17.88
N THR A 550 -3.41 -36.85 -17.37
CA THR A 550 -4.72 -36.29 -17.02
C THR A 550 -5.36 -35.62 -18.23
N TRP A 551 -6.43 -36.21 -18.77
CA TRP A 551 -7.18 -35.63 -19.88
C TRP A 551 -7.86 -34.32 -19.49
N ARG A 552 -7.72 -33.32 -20.36
CA ARG A 552 -8.35 -31.99 -20.26
C ARG A 552 -9.48 -31.83 -21.29
N LEU A 553 -9.55 -32.71 -22.27
CA LEU A 553 -10.63 -32.80 -23.26
C LEU A 553 -11.75 -33.70 -22.72
N THR A 554 -12.99 -33.28 -22.92
CA THR A 554 -14.18 -34.11 -22.64
C THR A 554 -14.37 -35.20 -23.70
N PRO A 555 -15.15 -36.26 -23.43
CA PRO A 555 -15.48 -37.27 -24.44
C PRO A 555 -16.05 -36.70 -25.75
N ALA A 556 -16.82 -35.62 -25.67
CA ALA A 556 -17.39 -34.95 -26.84
C ALA A 556 -16.30 -34.22 -27.66
N GLU A 557 -15.40 -33.50 -26.97
CA GLU A 557 -14.27 -32.82 -27.61
C GLU A 557 -13.30 -33.82 -28.25
N VAL A 558 -13.02 -34.97 -27.62
CA VAL A 558 -12.19 -36.02 -28.23
C VAL A 558 -12.80 -36.52 -29.55
N ARG A 559 -14.11 -36.79 -29.58
CA ARG A 559 -14.81 -37.18 -30.83
C ARG A 559 -14.74 -36.07 -31.88
N GLN A 560 -14.86 -34.81 -31.46
CA GLN A 560 -14.75 -33.67 -32.35
C GLN A 560 -13.35 -33.60 -32.98
N VAL A 561 -12.30 -33.80 -32.20
CA VAL A 561 -10.90 -33.79 -32.69
C VAL A 561 -10.63 -34.98 -33.60
N LEU A 562 -11.12 -36.19 -33.24
CA LEU A 562 -11.04 -37.37 -34.12
C LEU A 562 -11.71 -37.13 -35.47
N ALA A 563 -12.82 -36.39 -35.49
CA ALA A 563 -13.55 -36.08 -36.73
C ALA A 563 -12.82 -35.09 -37.65
N LEU A 564 -11.74 -34.45 -37.18
CA LEU A 564 -10.89 -33.60 -38.03
C LEU A 564 -10.00 -34.43 -38.96
N ARG A 565 -9.76 -35.72 -38.66
CA ARG A 565 -9.02 -36.65 -39.52
C ARG A 565 -9.92 -37.16 -40.64
N ILE A 566 -9.58 -36.85 -41.88
CA ILE A 566 -10.43 -37.14 -43.05
C ILE A 566 -10.56 -38.64 -43.33
N ASP A 567 -9.58 -39.44 -42.89
CA ASP A 567 -9.52 -40.88 -43.07
C ASP A 567 -10.29 -41.66 -41.99
N PHE A 568 -10.69 -40.98 -40.90
CA PHE A 568 -11.46 -41.60 -39.81
C PHE A 568 -12.96 -41.55 -40.09
N ARG A 569 -13.59 -42.73 -40.12
CA ARG A 569 -15.03 -42.84 -40.41
C ARG A 569 -15.86 -42.36 -39.23
N SER A 570 -16.86 -41.52 -39.49
CA SER A 570 -17.77 -41.00 -38.46
C SER A 570 -18.46 -42.10 -37.64
N GLU A 571 -18.81 -43.22 -38.26
CA GLU A 571 -19.46 -44.35 -37.57
C GLU A 571 -18.53 -45.03 -36.55
N ASP A 572 -17.23 -45.12 -36.86
CA ASP A 572 -16.24 -45.71 -35.94
C ASP A 572 -16.03 -44.80 -34.73
N ILE A 573 -16.01 -43.48 -34.94
CA ILE A 573 -15.89 -42.47 -33.87
C ILE A 573 -17.12 -42.51 -32.94
N LYS A 574 -18.33 -42.65 -33.50
CA LYS A 574 -19.57 -42.75 -32.70
C LYS A 574 -19.63 -44.03 -31.86
N ARG A 575 -19.02 -45.12 -32.33
CA ARG A 575 -18.99 -46.42 -31.62
C ARG A 575 -18.03 -46.45 -30.44
N LEU A 576 -17.11 -45.49 -30.33
CA LEU A 576 -16.16 -45.42 -29.22
C LEU A 576 -16.87 -45.25 -27.86
N ARG A 577 -16.44 -46.05 -26.88
CA ARG A 577 -16.86 -45.91 -25.48
C ARG A 577 -15.78 -45.14 -24.72
N LEU A 578 -15.95 -43.81 -24.72
CA LEU A 578 -15.13 -42.83 -24.01
C LEU A 578 -15.81 -42.44 -22.71
#